data_AF-A0A4U0UHQ4-F1
#
_entry.id   AF-A0A4U0UHQ4-F1
#
_cell.length_a   1.000
_cell.length_b   1.000
_cell.length_c   1.000
_cell.angle_alpha   90.00
_cell.angle_beta   90.00
_cell.angle_gamma   90.00
#
_symmetry.space_group_name_H-M   'P 1'
#
loop_
_entity.id
_entity.type
_entity.pdbx_description
1 polymer ?
#
loop_
_entity_poly.entity_id
_entity_poly.type
_entity_poly.pdbx_seq_one_letter_code
_entity_poly.pdbx_strand_id
1 'polypeptide(L)'
;MDEPFTLVEERPHPGPHHLFTNVLDLTSGRTADHDLQYISALRSANPSLIVTASPAYNIPLRAFAAAGFASCELDTTTDSFASWRGFNPPALRQQRGTLAESVHFAKFHYVWRGEDFVLFTVGGMQYVLKERREGEGEYGPSGVTDELIQTVGDWLLSDQEVVWVFDGYWQRSKALYLEVMKATWDKVILDEAVKKDLTSVTNKFFSSKQIYEDLGVPWKRGLLFHGPPGNGKTISIKALMHTLLDRKDPIPTLYVRHAPNTYSIQAVFNRARALSPCMLILEDVETIVTPQTRSYFFNEMDGLENNDGIFVVASTNFLDRLDPGLSKRPSRFDRKYLFPLPNEHERTLYCEYWRHKLSHNAAIVFPAKLCPAMSRITPGFSFAFLQECFVATLLILARGEDDDAYAARGDGDDEGLEKYELWRVFRQQADILRKEVEGEEGQQQQQQQQQLMQGAGWGEEGGQGSTYAARGGEPTDKHTRVHREQWSANSDAGLPDLERLRVKDGVLPALQYPSVKSEYINSAAFDYRL
;
A
#
# COMPACT_ATOMS: atom_id res chain seq x y z
N MET A 1 -23.48 -7.14 -55.30
CA MET A 1 -23.60 -5.67 -55.25
C MET A 1 -24.74 -5.37 -54.30
N ASP A 2 -24.37 -4.73 -53.20
CA ASP A 2 -25.11 -3.72 -52.42
C ASP A 2 -26.41 -4.10 -51.68
N GLU A 3 -26.24 -4.21 -50.36
CA GLU A 3 -27.19 -3.95 -49.26
C GLU A 3 -28.00 -2.64 -49.44
N PRO A 4 -29.17 -2.43 -48.78
CA PRO A 4 -29.27 -2.48 -47.31
C PRO A 4 -30.63 -2.85 -46.65
N PHE A 5 -30.48 -3.25 -45.37
CA PHE A 5 -31.41 -3.11 -44.25
C PHE A 5 -32.59 -2.16 -44.49
N THR A 6 -33.81 -2.70 -44.44
CA THR A 6 -35.03 -1.90 -44.22
C THR A 6 -35.65 -2.31 -42.89
N LEU A 7 -35.43 -1.49 -41.85
CA LEU A 7 -36.29 -1.48 -40.66
C LEU A 7 -37.54 -0.68 -41.02
N VAL A 8 -38.67 -1.38 -41.19
CA VAL A 8 -39.97 -0.73 -41.32
C VAL A 8 -40.43 -0.38 -39.89
N GLU A 9 -40.30 0.89 -39.49
CA GLU A 9 -41.01 1.41 -38.32
C GLU A 9 -42.47 1.67 -38.69
N GLU A 10 -43.36 0.78 -38.27
CA GLU A 10 -44.80 1.00 -38.31
C GLU A 10 -45.22 1.94 -37.16
N ARG A 11 -45.05 3.25 -37.32
CA ARG A 11 -45.84 4.28 -36.62
C ARG A 11 -45.69 5.65 -37.30
N PRO A 12 -46.78 6.31 -37.73
CA PRO A 12 -46.69 7.64 -38.31
C PRO A 12 -46.64 8.70 -37.20
N HIS A 13 -45.47 9.28 -36.95
CA HIS A 13 -45.38 10.55 -36.20
C HIS A 13 -45.40 11.73 -37.19
N PRO A 14 -46.33 12.69 -37.06
CA PRO A 14 -46.45 13.80 -38.00
C PRO A 14 -45.54 14.95 -37.55
N GLY A 15 -44.28 14.92 -37.97
CA GLY A 15 -43.36 16.05 -37.78
C GLY A 15 -41.96 15.74 -38.31
N PRO A 16 -41.24 16.74 -38.86
CA PRO A 16 -39.88 16.53 -39.34
C PRO A 16 -38.98 16.10 -38.19
N HIS A 17 -38.24 15.00 -38.36
CA HIS A 17 -37.27 14.53 -37.38
C HIS A 17 -36.15 15.57 -37.22
N HIS A 18 -36.18 16.30 -36.11
CA HIS A 18 -35.11 17.21 -35.74
C HIS A 18 -33.99 16.42 -35.03
N LEU A 19 -33.27 15.61 -35.80
CA LEU A 19 -32.18 14.76 -35.30
C LEU A 19 -31.16 15.57 -34.50
N PHE A 20 -30.86 16.79 -34.95
CA PHE A 20 -29.98 17.73 -34.25
C PHE A 20 -30.55 18.14 -32.90
N THR A 21 -31.85 18.43 -32.79
CA THR A 21 -32.51 18.78 -31.52
C THR A 21 -32.54 17.58 -30.57
N ASN A 22 -32.75 16.37 -31.09
CA ASN A 22 -32.72 15.16 -30.27
C ASN A 22 -31.32 14.84 -29.76
N VAL A 23 -30.29 14.96 -30.62
CA VAL A 23 -28.88 14.83 -30.22
C VAL A 23 -28.55 15.93 -29.22
N LEU A 24 -28.92 17.18 -29.50
CA LEU A 24 -28.71 18.29 -28.58
C LEU A 24 -29.43 18.07 -27.25
N ASP A 25 -30.66 17.55 -27.18
CA ASP A 25 -31.32 17.23 -25.91
C ASP A 25 -30.62 16.08 -25.16
N LEU A 26 -30.13 15.07 -25.88
CA LEU A 26 -29.36 13.96 -25.31
C LEU A 26 -27.94 14.35 -24.87
N THR A 27 -27.36 15.39 -25.47
CA THR A 27 -25.96 15.81 -25.24
C THR A 27 -25.82 17.21 -24.62
N SER A 28 -26.92 17.94 -24.39
CA SER A 28 -26.92 19.32 -23.84
C SER A 28 -26.64 19.39 -22.35
N GLY A 29 -26.35 18.25 -21.71
CA GLY A 29 -25.78 18.22 -20.37
C GLY A 29 -26.53 19.08 -19.38
N ARG A 30 -27.85 18.86 -19.21
CA ARG A 30 -28.49 19.27 -17.96
C ARG A 30 -27.83 18.45 -16.87
N THR A 31 -26.94 19.05 -16.08
CA THR A 31 -26.32 18.35 -14.97
C THR A 31 -27.41 18.02 -13.97
N ALA A 32 -27.77 16.74 -13.91
CA ALA A 32 -28.55 16.18 -12.84
C ALA A 32 -27.61 16.06 -11.65
N ASP A 33 -27.87 16.81 -10.58
CA ASP A 33 -27.36 16.40 -9.28
C ASP A 33 -28.05 15.06 -8.95
N HIS A 34 -27.34 13.97 -9.24
CA HIS A 34 -27.86 12.62 -9.10
C HIS A 34 -28.27 12.35 -7.66
N ASP A 35 -27.55 12.90 -6.67
CA ASP A 35 -27.88 12.74 -5.26
C ASP A 35 -29.21 13.41 -4.93
N LEU A 36 -29.44 14.63 -5.39
CA LEU A 36 -30.73 15.30 -5.22
C LEU A 36 -31.88 14.55 -5.91
N GLN A 37 -31.63 13.95 -7.08
CA GLN A 37 -32.63 13.13 -7.78
C GLN A 37 -32.97 11.85 -7.01
N TYR A 38 -31.98 11.13 -6.50
CA TYR A 38 -32.21 9.93 -5.70
C TYR A 38 -32.91 10.26 -4.38
N ILE A 39 -32.47 11.30 -3.67
CA ILE A 39 -33.13 11.75 -2.43
C ILE A 39 -34.59 12.11 -2.70
N SER A 40 -34.86 12.86 -3.77
CA SER A 40 -36.22 13.26 -4.15
C SER A 40 -37.09 12.04 -4.48
N ALA A 41 -36.59 11.11 -5.29
CA ALA A 41 -37.29 9.89 -5.66
C ALA A 41 -37.57 9.00 -4.43
N LEU A 42 -36.58 8.82 -3.56
CA LEU A 42 -36.71 8.01 -2.34
C LEU A 42 -37.72 8.63 -1.35
N ARG A 43 -37.70 9.96 -1.16
CA ARG A 43 -38.69 10.66 -0.34
C ARG A 43 -40.10 10.54 -0.92
N SER A 44 -40.24 10.69 -2.23
CA SER A 44 -41.54 10.57 -2.89
C SER A 44 -42.11 9.14 -2.80
N ALA A 45 -41.26 8.11 -2.92
CA ALA A 45 -41.66 6.72 -2.79
C ALA A 45 -41.92 6.30 -1.34
N ASN A 46 -41.31 6.98 -0.35
CA ASN A 46 -41.36 6.62 1.06
C ASN A 46 -41.70 7.83 1.96
N PRO A 47 -42.91 8.40 1.86
CA PRO A 47 -43.26 9.66 2.53
C PRO A 47 -43.26 9.59 4.07
N SER A 48 -43.36 8.38 4.64
CA SER A 48 -43.29 8.14 6.09
C SER A 48 -41.87 7.98 6.63
N LEU A 49 -40.87 7.87 5.75
CA LEU A 49 -39.47 7.62 6.12
C LEU A 49 -38.63 8.88 5.94
N ILE A 50 -37.72 9.10 6.88
CA ILE A 50 -36.64 10.07 6.72
C ILE A 50 -35.56 9.44 5.86
N VAL A 51 -35.08 10.17 4.85
CA VAL A 51 -34.00 9.76 3.95
C VAL A 51 -32.73 10.53 4.29
N THR A 52 -31.70 9.81 4.76
CA THR A 52 -30.37 10.35 5.05
C THR A 52 -29.37 9.87 4.01
N ALA A 53 -28.78 10.80 3.26
CA ALA A 53 -27.71 10.49 2.31
C ALA A 53 -26.35 10.60 2.99
N SER A 54 -25.45 9.64 2.71
CA SER A 54 -24.09 9.65 3.24
C SER A 54 -23.13 8.99 2.24
N PRO A 55 -21.90 9.49 2.06
CA PRO A 55 -20.90 8.78 1.27
C PRO A 55 -20.48 7.48 1.96
N ALA A 56 -20.50 6.36 1.22
CA ALA A 56 -20.18 5.04 1.75
C ALA A 56 -18.72 4.93 2.23
N TYR A 57 -17.79 5.70 1.65
CA TYR A 57 -16.41 5.75 2.11
C TYR A 57 -16.24 6.47 3.45
N ASN A 58 -17.18 7.36 3.81
CA ASN A 58 -17.16 8.09 5.07
C ASN A 58 -17.73 7.21 6.19
N ILE A 59 -18.92 6.65 5.99
CA ILE A 59 -19.63 5.81 6.95
C ILE A 59 -19.91 4.44 6.32
N PRO A 60 -18.99 3.46 6.38
CA PRO A 60 -19.12 2.21 5.63
C PRO A 60 -20.06 1.22 6.35
N LEU A 61 -21.37 1.45 6.26
CA LEU A 61 -22.40 0.67 6.96
C LEU A 61 -22.34 -0.83 6.65
N ARG A 62 -22.02 -1.19 5.40
CA ARG A 62 -21.87 -2.59 4.98
C ARG A 62 -20.64 -3.25 5.61
N ALA A 63 -19.52 -2.54 5.74
CA ALA A 63 -18.34 -3.05 6.41
C ALA A 63 -18.57 -3.20 7.92
N PHE A 64 -19.28 -2.24 8.54
CA PHE A 64 -19.69 -2.31 9.93
C PHE A 64 -20.57 -3.54 10.22
N ALA A 65 -21.52 -3.84 9.32
CA ALA A 65 -22.32 -5.06 9.39
C ALA A 65 -21.49 -6.33 9.16
N ALA A 66 -20.59 -6.34 8.16
CA ALA A 66 -19.70 -7.48 7.90
C ALA A 66 -18.73 -7.77 9.06
N ALA A 67 -18.38 -6.75 9.85
CA ALA A 67 -17.61 -6.90 11.09
C ALA A 67 -18.43 -7.44 12.27
N GLY A 68 -19.74 -7.69 12.08
CA GLY A 68 -20.62 -8.33 13.06
C GLY A 68 -21.37 -7.37 13.98
N PHE A 69 -21.29 -6.06 13.76
CA PHE A 69 -21.96 -5.06 14.60
C PHE A 69 -23.40 -4.74 14.17
N ALA A 70 -23.81 -5.19 12.98
CA ALA A 70 -25.14 -5.04 12.41
C ALA A 70 -25.43 -6.18 11.43
N SER A 71 -26.68 -6.38 11.02
CA SER A 71 -27.01 -7.21 9.85
C SER A 71 -27.24 -6.32 8.63
N CYS A 72 -26.88 -6.84 7.45
CA CYS A 72 -27.10 -6.17 6.18
C CYS A 72 -27.37 -7.23 5.11
N GLU A 73 -28.64 -7.40 4.77
CA GLU A 73 -29.10 -8.44 3.86
C GLU A 73 -29.57 -7.79 2.56
N LEU A 74 -29.05 -8.29 1.44
CA LEU A 74 -29.45 -7.81 0.12
C LEU A 74 -30.91 -8.19 -0.15
N ASP A 75 -31.75 -7.20 -0.43
CA ASP A 75 -33.14 -7.44 -0.81
C ASP A 75 -33.20 -7.75 -2.31
N THR A 76 -33.38 -9.02 -2.63
CA THR A 76 -33.56 -9.53 -4.00
C THR A 76 -35.03 -9.76 -4.35
N THR A 77 -35.94 -9.47 -3.42
CA THR A 77 -37.37 -9.80 -3.53
C THR A 77 -38.21 -8.61 -3.94
N THR A 78 -37.89 -7.42 -3.43
CA THR A 78 -38.69 -6.22 -3.66
C THR A 78 -38.06 -5.22 -4.61
N ASP A 79 -36.80 -5.41 -4.98
CA ASP A 79 -36.10 -4.52 -5.91
C ASP A 79 -35.05 -5.28 -6.76
N SER A 80 -34.67 -4.67 -7.87
CA SER A 80 -33.55 -5.13 -8.70
C SER A 80 -32.22 -4.63 -8.12
N PHE A 81 -31.13 -5.34 -8.38
CA PHE A 81 -29.79 -4.89 -8.02
C PHE A 81 -28.88 -4.90 -9.25
N ALA A 82 -27.95 -3.95 -9.31
CA ALA A 82 -26.88 -3.91 -10.30
C ALA A 82 -25.55 -4.21 -9.60
N SER A 83 -24.87 -5.25 -10.07
CA SER A 83 -23.54 -5.61 -9.58
C SER A 83 -22.58 -5.80 -10.73
N TRP A 84 -21.32 -5.45 -10.49
CA TRP A 84 -20.21 -5.78 -11.36
C TRP A 84 -19.50 -7.01 -10.82
N ARG A 85 -19.25 -7.97 -11.71
CA ARG A 85 -18.44 -9.14 -11.40
C ARG A 85 -17.01 -8.85 -11.81
N GLY A 86 -16.10 -8.97 -10.85
CA GLY A 86 -14.67 -8.84 -11.06
C GLY A 86 -13.96 -10.16 -10.78
N PHE A 87 -12.74 -10.28 -11.27
CA PHE A 87 -11.83 -11.36 -10.87
C PHE A 87 -10.68 -10.73 -10.11
N ASN A 88 -10.53 -11.10 -8.84
CA ASN A 88 -9.35 -10.78 -8.05
C ASN A 88 -8.29 -11.82 -8.36
N PRO A 89 -7.24 -11.47 -9.14
CA PRO A 89 -6.16 -12.40 -9.39
C PRO A 89 -5.49 -12.75 -8.06
N PRO A 90 -5.06 -14.00 -7.90
CA PRO A 90 -4.33 -14.39 -6.72
C PRO A 90 -2.96 -13.70 -6.71
N ALA A 91 -2.40 -13.49 -5.52
CA ALA A 91 -1.05 -12.94 -5.38
C ALA A 91 0.01 -13.86 -6.03
N LEU A 92 -0.26 -15.17 -6.12
CA LEU A 92 0.60 -16.17 -6.72
C LEU A 92 -0.11 -16.88 -7.87
N ARG A 93 0.56 -16.99 -9.03
CA ARG A 93 0.04 -17.61 -10.27
C ARG A 93 -0.49 -19.04 -10.10
N GLN A 94 -0.01 -19.76 -9.09
CA GLN A 94 -0.40 -21.15 -8.78
C GLN A 94 -1.68 -21.27 -7.94
N GLN A 95 -2.15 -20.17 -7.37
CA GLN A 95 -3.43 -20.15 -6.67
C GLN A 95 -4.55 -19.84 -7.66
N ARG A 96 -5.80 -20.14 -7.29
CA ARG A 96 -6.97 -19.65 -8.04
C ARG A 96 -7.35 -18.29 -7.49
N GLY A 97 -7.60 -17.34 -8.40
CA GLY A 97 -8.19 -16.06 -8.00
C GLY A 97 -9.62 -16.24 -7.51
N THR A 98 -10.17 -15.17 -6.96
CA THR A 98 -11.53 -15.16 -6.43
C THR A 98 -12.41 -14.30 -7.32
N LEU A 99 -13.66 -14.71 -7.50
CA LEU A 99 -14.66 -13.83 -8.09
C LEU A 99 -15.06 -12.80 -7.03
N ALA A 100 -14.96 -11.53 -7.39
CA ALA A 100 -15.42 -10.43 -6.57
C ALA A 100 -16.73 -9.88 -7.13
N GLU A 101 -17.57 -9.35 -6.25
CA GLU A 101 -18.83 -8.70 -6.62
C GLU A 101 -18.80 -7.29 -6.05
N SER A 102 -18.91 -6.29 -6.93
CA SER A 102 -19.04 -4.89 -6.55
C SER A 102 -20.48 -4.46 -6.82
N VAL A 103 -21.25 -4.29 -5.75
CA VAL A 103 -22.66 -3.87 -5.84
C VAL A 103 -22.70 -2.37 -6.12
N HIS A 104 -23.15 -2.01 -7.31
CA HIS A 104 -23.27 -0.62 -7.76
C HIS A 104 -24.62 -0.02 -7.41
N PHE A 105 -25.69 -0.81 -7.51
CA PHE A 105 -27.03 -0.44 -7.07
C PHE A 105 -27.66 -1.59 -6.30
N ALA A 106 -28.19 -1.34 -5.11
CA ALA A 106 -28.95 -2.34 -4.38
C ALA A 106 -29.74 -1.74 -3.22
N LYS A 107 -30.83 -2.42 -2.88
CA LYS A 107 -31.58 -2.25 -1.64
C LYS A 107 -31.17 -3.33 -0.64
N PHE A 108 -31.05 -2.95 0.61
CA PHE A 108 -30.72 -3.85 1.72
C PHE A 108 -31.69 -3.65 2.87
N HIS A 109 -32.00 -4.74 3.56
CA HIS A 109 -32.55 -4.70 4.90
C HIS A 109 -31.39 -4.65 5.89
N TYR A 110 -31.35 -3.57 6.68
CA TYR A 110 -30.26 -3.31 7.61
C TYR A 110 -30.80 -3.27 9.03
N VAL A 111 -30.24 -4.07 9.93
CA VAL A 111 -30.68 -4.11 11.34
C VAL A 111 -29.51 -3.80 12.25
N TRP A 112 -29.69 -2.80 13.12
CA TRP A 112 -28.70 -2.43 14.11
C TRP A 112 -29.38 -2.15 15.45
N ARG A 113 -28.91 -2.81 16.51
CA ARG A 113 -29.48 -2.73 17.88
C ARG A 113 -31.01 -2.96 17.95
N GLY A 114 -31.54 -3.79 17.05
CA GLY A 114 -32.98 -4.08 16.97
C GLY A 114 -33.80 -3.04 16.22
N GLU A 115 -33.16 -2.01 15.64
CA GLU A 115 -33.80 -1.06 14.75
C GLU A 115 -33.65 -1.51 13.29
N ASP A 116 -34.76 -1.54 12.58
CA ASP A 116 -34.80 -1.79 11.14
C ASP A 116 -34.55 -0.51 10.34
N PHE A 117 -33.78 -0.63 9.27
CA PHE A 117 -33.53 0.42 8.29
C PHE A 117 -33.65 -0.18 6.88
N VAL A 118 -34.07 0.67 5.94
CA VAL A 118 -33.91 0.37 4.51
C VAL A 118 -32.67 1.11 4.02
N LEU A 119 -31.71 0.38 3.48
CA LEU A 119 -30.45 0.93 3.00
C LEU A 119 -30.38 0.79 1.48
N PHE A 120 -30.21 1.90 0.76
CA PHE A 120 -29.85 1.87 -0.66
C PHE A 120 -28.37 2.17 -0.84
N THR A 121 -27.71 1.47 -1.75
CA THR A 121 -26.37 1.82 -2.26
C THR A 121 -26.51 2.25 -3.71
N VAL A 122 -25.91 3.38 -4.10
CA VAL A 122 -25.84 3.88 -5.47
C VAL A 122 -24.43 4.40 -5.73
N GLY A 123 -23.62 3.65 -6.46
CA GLY A 123 -22.21 3.96 -6.67
C GLY A 123 -21.45 4.10 -5.35
N GLY A 124 -20.86 5.27 -5.12
CA GLY A 124 -20.15 5.60 -3.87
C GLY A 124 -21.02 6.18 -2.76
N MET A 125 -22.31 6.36 -3.01
CA MET A 125 -23.28 6.93 -2.07
C MET A 125 -24.18 5.86 -1.49
N GLN A 126 -24.70 6.13 -0.29
CA GLN A 126 -25.69 5.31 0.38
C GLN A 126 -26.80 6.19 0.96
N TYR A 127 -28.01 5.65 1.00
CA TYR A 127 -29.20 6.33 1.52
C TYR A 127 -29.85 5.46 2.57
N VAL A 128 -29.91 5.96 3.80
CA VAL A 128 -30.50 5.28 4.95
C VAL A 128 -31.91 5.82 5.15
N LEU A 129 -32.88 4.93 5.14
CA LEU A 129 -34.29 5.25 5.34
C LEU A 129 -34.76 4.70 6.68
N LYS A 130 -35.37 5.56 7.49
CA LYS A 130 -35.86 5.21 8.84
C LYS A 130 -37.22 5.83 9.13
N GLU A 131 -38.09 5.12 9.87
CA GLU A 131 -39.38 5.68 10.28
C GLU A 131 -39.20 6.93 11.14
N ARG A 132 -40.08 7.91 10.91
CA ARG A 132 -40.12 9.15 11.68
C ARG A 132 -40.59 8.89 13.12
N ARG A 133 -39.86 9.46 14.09
CA ARG A 133 -40.25 9.48 15.51
C ARG A 133 -40.94 10.79 15.89
N GLU A 134 -41.59 10.78 17.05
CA GLU A 134 -42.26 11.97 17.59
C GLU A 134 -41.25 13.12 17.79
N GLY A 135 -41.57 14.30 17.24
CA GLY A 135 -40.70 15.47 17.28
C GLY A 135 -39.72 15.61 16.11
N GLU A 136 -39.60 14.61 15.23
CA GLU A 136 -38.76 14.70 14.02
C GLU A 136 -39.50 15.38 12.85
N GLY A 137 -38.77 16.21 12.10
CA GLY A 137 -39.29 16.87 10.90
C GLY A 137 -39.31 15.96 9.67
N GLU A 138 -40.18 16.24 8.70
CA GLU A 138 -40.33 15.44 7.47
C GLU A 138 -39.05 15.33 6.63
N TYR A 139 -38.25 16.40 6.61
CA TYR A 139 -36.98 16.46 5.88
C TYR A 139 -35.78 16.63 6.83
N GLY A 140 -36.01 16.49 8.14
CA GLY A 140 -35.00 16.62 9.18
C GLY A 140 -34.18 15.34 9.35
N PRO A 141 -33.14 15.37 10.20
CA PRO A 141 -32.39 14.16 10.55
C PRO A 141 -33.25 13.21 11.39
N SER A 142 -32.92 11.92 11.31
CA SER A 142 -33.47 10.91 12.23
C SER A 142 -32.45 10.68 13.34
N GLY A 143 -32.88 10.81 14.60
CA GLY A 143 -31.99 10.64 15.76
C GLY A 143 -31.37 9.24 15.80
N VAL A 144 -32.11 8.21 15.38
CA VAL A 144 -31.62 6.82 15.32
C VAL A 144 -30.54 6.65 14.25
N THR A 145 -30.75 7.26 13.09
CA THR A 145 -29.77 7.22 12.00
C THR A 145 -28.51 7.98 12.40
N ASP A 146 -28.63 9.10 13.11
CA ASP A 146 -27.49 9.85 13.62
C ASP A 146 -26.70 9.04 14.67
N GLU A 147 -27.39 8.32 15.57
CA GLU A 147 -26.76 7.41 16.52
C GLU A 147 -26.01 6.26 15.83
N LEU A 148 -26.59 5.70 14.76
CA LEU A 148 -25.93 4.68 13.92
C LEU A 148 -24.67 5.27 13.27
N ILE A 149 -24.77 6.43 12.64
CA ILE A 149 -23.65 7.13 12.00
C ILE A 149 -22.54 7.41 13.02
N GLN A 150 -22.88 7.94 14.19
CA GLN A 150 -21.93 8.19 15.27
C GLN A 150 -21.27 6.90 15.74
N THR A 151 -22.03 5.83 15.96
CA THR A 151 -21.48 4.54 16.40
C THR A 151 -20.54 3.94 15.36
N VAL A 152 -20.86 4.06 14.06
CA VAL A 152 -19.96 3.61 12.99
C VAL A 152 -18.71 4.48 12.94
N GLY A 153 -18.84 5.79 13.15
CA GLY A 153 -17.71 6.71 13.29
C GLY A 153 -16.80 6.32 14.46
N ASP A 154 -17.37 6.07 15.63
CA ASP A 154 -16.66 5.59 16.81
C ASP A 154 -16.02 4.22 16.53
N TRP A 155 -16.71 3.31 15.84
CA TRP A 155 -16.17 2.01 15.45
C TRP A 155 -14.92 2.14 14.57
N LEU A 156 -14.97 3.01 13.55
CA LEU A 156 -13.84 3.31 12.68
C LEU A 156 -12.62 3.84 13.45
N LEU A 157 -12.86 4.50 14.59
CA LEU A 157 -11.84 4.99 15.51
C LEU A 157 -11.43 3.95 16.55
N SER A 158 -12.32 3.01 16.91
CA SER A 158 -12.16 2.07 18.03
C SER A 158 -11.47 0.75 17.69
N ASP A 159 -11.40 0.36 16.42
CA ASP A 159 -10.82 -0.94 16.03
C ASP A 159 -9.29 -0.92 16.18
N GLN A 160 -8.81 -1.36 17.34
CA GLN A 160 -7.40 -1.38 17.73
C GLN A 160 -6.55 -2.44 17.00
N GLU A 161 -7.15 -3.15 16.04
CA GLU A 161 -6.50 -4.24 15.28
C GLU A 161 -6.23 -3.90 13.80
N VAL A 162 -6.01 -2.63 13.46
CA VAL A 162 -5.67 -2.22 12.10
C VAL A 162 -4.49 -1.27 12.06
N VAL A 163 -3.73 -1.33 10.97
CA VAL A 163 -2.79 -0.29 10.59
C VAL A 163 -3.39 0.48 9.41
N TRP A 164 -3.39 1.81 9.49
CA TRP A 164 -3.78 2.64 8.34
C TRP A 164 -2.64 2.64 7.33
N VAL A 165 -2.92 2.33 6.07
CA VAL A 165 -1.93 2.30 4.99
C VAL A 165 -2.31 3.33 3.94
N PHE A 166 -1.34 4.16 3.53
CA PHE A 166 -1.52 5.10 2.42
C PHE A 166 -0.72 4.63 1.21
N ASP A 167 -1.44 4.42 0.10
CA ASP A 167 -0.90 4.09 -1.22
C ASP A 167 -1.80 4.74 -2.29
N GLY A 168 -1.61 6.05 -2.50
CA GLY A 168 -2.52 6.90 -3.27
C GLY A 168 -3.82 7.27 -2.54
N TYR A 169 -4.34 6.39 -1.67
CA TYR A 169 -5.47 6.62 -0.79
C TYR A 169 -5.35 5.83 0.53
N TRP A 170 -6.14 6.23 1.53
CA TRP A 170 -6.14 5.57 2.84
C TRP A 170 -6.93 4.26 2.83
N GLN A 171 -6.31 3.21 3.34
CA GLN A 171 -6.92 1.90 3.55
C GLN A 171 -6.63 1.41 4.96
N ARG A 172 -7.50 0.53 5.48
CA ARG A 172 -7.28 -0.18 6.75
C ARG A 172 -6.70 -1.56 6.45
N SER A 173 -5.53 -1.89 7.00
CA SER A 173 -4.85 -3.16 6.74
C SER A 173 -4.77 -4.03 8.00
N LYS A 174 -5.70 -4.98 8.14
CA LYS A 174 -5.61 -6.05 9.16
C LYS A 174 -4.45 -7.00 8.89
N ALA A 175 -4.12 -7.23 7.62
CA ALA A 175 -2.97 -8.04 7.24
C ALA A 175 -1.65 -7.45 7.74
N LEU A 176 -1.42 -6.14 7.55
CA LEU A 176 -0.24 -5.47 8.09
C LEU A 176 -0.23 -5.45 9.62
N TYR A 177 -1.39 -5.24 10.25
CA TYR A 177 -1.52 -5.35 11.71
C TYR A 177 -1.04 -6.72 12.23
N LEU A 178 -1.52 -7.82 11.66
CA LEU A 178 -1.10 -9.17 12.06
C LEU A 178 0.40 -9.41 11.87
N GLU A 179 1.01 -8.84 10.83
CA GLU A 179 2.46 -8.90 10.63
C GLU A 179 3.24 -8.06 11.65
N VAL A 180 2.72 -6.88 12.01
CA VAL A 180 3.28 -6.03 13.06
C VAL A 180 3.21 -6.72 14.41
N MET A 181 2.09 -7.37 14.75
CA MET A 181 1.94 -8.11 16.00
C MET A 181 2.90 -9.32 16.12
N LYS A 182 3.51 -9.78 15.03
CA LYS A 182 4.58 -10.79 15.07
C LYS A 182 5.97 -10.20 15.28
N ALA A 183 6.16 -8.90 15.04
CA ALA A 183 7.45 -8.23 15.04
C ALA A 183 7.74 -7.63 16.43
N THR A 184 8.27 -8.45 17.33
CA THR A 184 8.66 -8.04 18.69
C THR A 184 10.16 -7.71 18.77
N TRP A 185 10.56 -6.91 19.75
CA TRP A 185 11.97 -6.46 19.90
C TRP A 185 12.98 -7.61 20.14
N ASP A 186 12.54 -8.76 20.66
CA ASP A 186 13.37 -9.96 20.80
C ASP A 186 13.74 -10.59 19.44
N LYS A 187 12.93 -10.35 18.40
CA LYS A 187 13.20 -10.84 17.04
C LYS A 187 14.04 -9.89 16.20
N VAL A 188 14.28 -8.68 16.69
CA VAL A 188 15.11 -7.68 16.01
C VAL A 188 16.55 -7.88 16.47
N ILE A 189 17.47 -8.14 15.55
CA ILE A 189 18.90 -8.12 15.84
C ILE A 189 19.37 -6.68 15.65
N LEU A 190 19.68 -6.02 16.76
CA LEU A 190 20.13 -4.64 16.84
C LEU A 190 20.82 -4.45 18.20
N ASP A 191 21.72 -3.48 18.30
CA ASP A 191 22.32 -3.06 19.57
C ASP A 191 21.26 -2.81 20.67
N GLU A 192 21.46 -3.43 21.84
CA GLU A 192 20.51 -3.38 22.95
C GLU A 192 20.35 -1.99 23.55
N ALA A 193 21.38 -1.13 23.49
CA ALA A 193 21.24 0.26 23.92
C ALA A 193 20.36 1.04 22.93
N VAL A 194 20.48 0.79 21.63
CA VAL A 194 19.61 1.39 20.60
C VAL A 194 18.15 0.95 20.79
N LYS A 195 17.89 -0.34 21.00
CA LYS A 195 16.52 -0.83 21.28
C LYS A 195 15.89 -0.17 22.50
N LYS A 196 16.65 -0.07 23.59
CA LYS A 196 16.21 0.56 24.84
C LYS A 196 15.94 2.05 24.65
N ASP A 197 16.81 2.76 23.94
CA ASP A 197 16.64 4.19 23.67
C ASP A 197 15.41 4.45 22.80
N LEU A 198 15.24 3.71 21.70
CA LEU A 198 14.05 3.79 20.84
C LEU A 198 12.76 3.58 21.63
N THR A 199 12.69 2.49 22.40
CA THR A 199 11.53 2.16 23.23
C THR A 199 11.26 3.24 24.28
N SER A 200 12.31 3.75 24.94
CA SER A 200 12.21 4.81 25.95
C SER A 200 11.72 6.12 25.34
N VAL A 201 12.28 6.55 24.21
CA VAL A 201 11.90 7.80 23.53
C VAL A 201 10.44 7.75 23.10
N THR A 202 10.02 6.65 22.49
CA THR A 202 8.64 6.47 22.02
C THR A 202 7.66 6.44 23.19
N ASN A 203 7.91 5.62 24.23
CA ASN A 203 7.00 5.55 25.38
C ASN A 203 6.93 6.86 26.17
N LYS A 204 8.08 7.52 26.40
CA LYS A 204 8.11 8.81 27.08
C LYS A 204 7.34 9.86 26.30
N PHE A 205 7.43 9.88 24.97
CA PHE A 205 6.70 10.85 24.17
C PHE A 205 5.19 10.77 24.42
N PHE A 206 4.61 9.58 24.33
CA PHE A 206 3.17 9.38 24.52
C PHE A 206 2.71 9.52 25.98
N SER A 207 3.59 9.28 26.96
CA SER A 207 3.26 9.47 28.37
C SER A 207 3.46 10.90 28.88
N SER A 208 4.02 11.81 28.08
CA SER A 208 4.46 13.13 28.54
C SER A 208 3.60 14.29 28.04
N LYS A 209 2.40 14.06 27.48
CA LYS A 209 1.53 15.12 26.95
C LYS A 209 1.43 16.34 27.86
N GLN A 210 1.08 16.14 29.13
CA GLN A 210 0.93 17.23 30.12
C GLN A 210 2.23 18.04 30.30
N ILE A 211 3.40 17.40 30.25
CA ILE A 211 4.69 18.07 30.39
C ILE A 211 4.94 19.01 29.21
N TYR A 212 4.54 18.62 27.99
CA TYR A 212 4.66 19.48 26.82
C TYR A 212 3.73 20.70 26.93
N GLU A 213 2.49 20.48 27.39
CA GLU A 213 1.50 21.54 27.61
C GLU A 213 1.97 22.53 28.67
N ASP A 214 2.44 22.05 29.83
CA ASP A 214 2.90 22.89 30.94
C ASP A 214 4.12 23.76 30.56
N LEU A 215 4.99 23.23 29.68
CA LEU A 215 6.16 23.95 29.17
C LEU A 215 5.85 24.85 27.96
N GLY A 216 4.63 24.77 27.40
CA GLY A 216 4.24 25.53 26.21
C GLY A 216 5.02 25.16 24.95
N VAL A 217 5.49 23.92 24.84
CA VAL A 217 6.26 23.43 23.67
C VAL A 217 5.41 22.49 22.82
N PRO A 218 5.53 22.52 21.47
CA PRO A 218 4.75 21.66 20.60
C PRO A 218 4.93 20.17 20.92
N TRP A 219 3.83 19.43 21.09
CA TRP A 219 3.86 18.00 21.40
C TRP A 219 4.01 17.15 20.13
N LYS A 220 5.11 17.36 19.40
CA LYS A 220 5.47 16.59 18.20
C LYS A 220 6.90 16.07 18.31
N ARG A 221 7.19 14.98 17.61
CA ARG A 221 8.55 14.42 17.56
C ARG A 221 8.79 13.68 16.25
N GLY A 222 10.00 13.81 15.70
CA GLY A 222 10.43 13.02 14.55
C GLY A 222 11.69 12.21 14.82
N LEU A 223 11.69 10.95 14.39
CA LEU A 223 12.87 10.09 14.31
C LEU A 223 13.21 9.79 12.85
N LEU A 224 14.50 9.74 12.52
CA LEU A 224 14.99 9.32 11.21
C LEU A 224 15.89 8.09 11.32
N PHE A 225 15.49 7.00 10.69
CA PHE A 225 16.29 5.77 10.57
C PHE A 225 17.06 5.82 9.26
N HIS A 226 18.38 5.66 9.32
CA HIS A 226 19.21 5.73 8.13
C HIS A 226 20.30 4.66 8.13
N GLY A 227 20.79 4.31 6.94
CA GLY A 227 21.85 3.33 6.76
C GLY A 227 21.58 2.46 5.54
N PRO A 228 22.51 1.58 5.15
CA PRO A 228 22.37 0.73 3.97
C PRO A 228 21.09 -0.13 3.98
N PRO A 229 20.56 -0.50 2.80
CA PRO A 229 19.38 -1.36 2.71
C PRO A 229 19.64 -2.74 3.34
N GLY A 230 18.58 -3.37 3.85
CA GLY A 230 18.67 -4.72 4.40
C GLY A 230 19.27 -4.86 5.82
N ASN A 231 19.39 -3.77 6.58
CA ASN A 231 19.97 -3.78 7.95
C ASN A 231 18.95 -3.51 9.06
N GLY A 232 17.69 -3.90 8.86
CA GLY A 232 16.71 -3.96 9.96
C GLY A 232 15.94 -2.67 10.28
N LYS A 233 15.98 -1.64 9.42
CA LYS A 233 15.16 -0.41 9.58
C LYS A 233 13.67 -0.72 9.68
N THR A 234 13.10 -1.38 8.66
CA THR A 234 11.67 -1.72 8.58
C THR A 234 11.20 -2.67 9.69
N ILE A 235 11.98 -3.69 10.04
CA ILE A 235 11.60 -4.60 11.15
C ILE A 235 11.62 -3.87 12.50
N SER A 236 12.55 -2.92 12.70
CA SER A 236 12.58 -2.08 13.90
C SER A 236 11.41 -1.11 13.97
N ILE A 237 10.99 -0.55 12.83
CA ILE A 237 9.74 0.23 12.73
C ILE A 237 8.55 -0.62 13.13
N LYS A 238 8.43 -1.85 12.60
CA LYS A 238 7.36 -2.78 12.97
C LYS A 238 7.40 -3.13 14.47
N ALA A 239 8.58 -3.28 15.07
CA ALA A 239 8.71 -3.51 16.52
C ALA A 239 8.28 -2.31 17.37
N LEU A 240 8.53 -1.09 16.92
CA LEU A 240 7.96 0.11 17.54
C LEU A 240 6.44 0.16 17.40
N MET A 241 5.91 -0.15 16.20
CA MET A 241 4.47 -0.22 15.98
C MET A 241 3.82 -1.27 16.89
N HIS A 242 4.40 -2.47 17.01
CA HIS A 242 3.96 -3.49 17.96
C HIS A 242 3.92 -2.93 19.37
N THR A 243 5.01 -2.29 19.82
CA THR A 243 5.10 -1.72 21.18
C THR A 243 3.98 -0.72 21.47
N LEU A 244 3.52 0.01 20.44
CA LEU A 244 2.44 0.98 20.55
C LEU A 244 1.04 0.37 20.45
N LEU A 245 0.86 -0.64 19.61
CA LEU A 245 -0.40 -1.33 19.40
C LEU A 245 -0.73 -2.34 20.52
N ASP A 246 0.29 -2.86 21.20
CA ASP A 246 0.17 -3.83 22.31
C ASP A 246 -0.04 -3.15 23.69
N ARG A 247 -0.21 -1.83 23.72
CA ARG A 247 -0.47 -1.09 24.96
C ARG A 247 -1.87 -1.39 25.48
N LYS A 248 -2.11 -1.11 26.77
CA LYS A 248 -3.47 -1.10 27.33
C LYS A 248 -4.37 -0.08 26.62
N ASP A 249 -3.78 1.06 26.25
CA ASP A 249 -4.39 2.05 25.38
C ASP A 249 -3.52 2.17 24.11
N PRO A 250 -3.84 1.36 23.08
CA PRO A 250 -3.14 1.34 21.80
C PRO A 250 -3.08 2.70 21.13
N ILE A 251 -1.90 3.03 20.63
CA ILE A 251 -1.69 4.24 19.84
C ILE A 251 -1.84 3.88 18.35
N PRO A 252 -2.76 4.53 17.61
CA PRO A 252 -2.91 4.30 16.18
C PRO A 252 -1.62 4.50 15.40
N THR A 253 -1.36 3.62 14.43
CA THR A 253 -0.20 3.71 13.54
C THR A 253 -0.65 3.89 12.09
N LEU A 254 -0.06 4.86 11.40
CA LEU A 254 -0.27 5.15 9.99
C LEU A 254 1.00 4.85 9.21
N TYR A 255 0.91 4.07 8.14
CA TYR A 255 2.04 3.61 7.34
C TYR A 255 1.91 4.10 5.89
N VAL A 256 2.82 4.98 5.49
CA VAL A 256 2.83 5.54 4.13
C VAL A 256 3.78 4.73 3.26
N ARG A 257 3.24 4.09 2.22
CA ARG A 257 4.03 3.38 1.20
C ARG A 257 4.46 4.29 0.07
N HIS A 258 3.54 5.14 -0.37
CA HIS A 258 3.76 5.98 -1.54
C HIS A 258 2.94 7.28 -1.46
N ALA A 259 3.59 8.43 -1.53
CA ALA A 259 2.96 9.75 -1.52
C ALA A 259 3.71 10.72 -2.46
N PRO A 260 3.50 10.61 -3.78
CA PRO A 260 4.36 11.25 -4.78
C PRO A 260 4.06 12.74 -5.02
N ASN A 261 2.90 13.23 -4.58
CA ASN A 261 2.41 14.57 -4.88
C ASN A 261 1.98 15.32 -3.60
N THR A 262 1.84 16.64 -3.71
CA THR A 262 1.51 17.53 -2.58
C THR A 262 0.15 17.20 -1.97
N TYR A 263 -0.85 16.86 -2.79
CA TYR A 263 -2.16 16.42 -2.32
C TYR A 263 -2.08 15.16 -1.44
N SER A 264 -1.27 14.18 -1.85
CA SER A 264 -1.05 12.95 -1.07
C SER A 264 -0.43 13.27 0.28
N ILE A 265 0.55 14.17 0.32
CA ILE A 265 1.20 14.60 1.56
C ILE A 265 0.19 15.30 2.47
N GLN A 266 -0.64 16.19 1.93
CA GLN A 266 -1.71 16.84 2.69
C GLN A 266 -2.69 15.82 3.28
N ALA A 267 -3.15 14.88 2.46
CA ALA A 267 -4.05 13.81 2.89
C ALA A 267 -3.42 12.93 3.99
N VAL A 268 -2.10 12.73 3.91
CA VAL A 268 -1.35 11.99 4.92
C VAL A 268 -1.36 12.71 6.27
N PHE A 269 -0.97 13.98 6.29
CA PHE A 269 -0.91 14.76 7.53
C PHE A 269 -2.28 15.07 8.12
N ASN A 270 -3.28 15.36 7.30
CA ASN A 270 -4.67 15.54 7.76
C ASN A 270 -5.19 14.30 8.49
N ARG A 271 -4.88 13.09 7.98
CA ARG A 271 -5.26 11.85 8.66
C ARG A 271 -4.49 11.64 9.95
N ALA A 272 -3.20 11.96 9.98
CA ALA A 272 -2.40 11.88 11.20
C ALA A 272 -2.93 12.84 12.29
N ARG A 273 -3.33 14.07 11.93
CA ARG A 273 -3.98 15.02 12.84
C ARG A 273 -5.30 14.47 13.38
N ALA A 274 -6.15 13.92 12.50
CA ALA A 274 -7.44 13.36 12.88
C ALA A 274 -7.33 12.13 13.81
N LEU A 275 -6.22 11.39 13.75
CA LEU A 275 -5.95 10.22 14.59
C LEU A 275 -5.00 10.52 15.76
N SER A 276 -4.68 11.80 16.00
CA SER A 276 -3.77 12.18 17.08
C SER A 276 -4.34 11.79 18.46
N PRO A 277 -3.54 11.24 19.38
CA PRO A 277 -2.11 10.93 19.25
C PRO A 277 -1.85 9.69 18.40
N CYS A 278 -0.88 9.77 17.48
CA CYS A 278 -0.57 8.68 16.57
C CYS A 278 0.93 8.56 16.23
N MET A 279 1.30 7.41 15.68
CA MET A 279 2.60 7.21 15.03
C MET A 279 2.42 7.27 13.50
N LEU A 280 3.16 8.15 12.84
CA LEU A 280 3.20 8.29 11.38
C LEU A 280 4.52 7.74 10.83
N ILE A 281 4.44 6.67 10.05
CA ILE A 281 5.57 6.01 9.43
C ILE A 281 5.71 6.47 7.98
N LEU A 282 6.90 6.97 7.63
CA LEU A 282 7.28 7.41 6.28
C LEU A 282 8.49 6.60 5.82
N GLU A 283 8.26 5.45 5.18
CA GLU A 283 9.38 4.65 4.66
C GLU A 283 9.91 5.21 3.34
N ASP A 284 11.22 5.02 3.13
CA ASP A 284 11.95 5.51 1.96
C ASP A 284 11.58 6.96 1.64
N VAL A 285 11.78 7.84 2.61
CA VAL A 285 11.31 9.25 2.58
C VAL A 285 11.87 10.03 1.39
N GLU A 286 12.97 9.57 0.75
CA GLU A 286 13.45 10.07 -0.54
C GLU A 286 12.42 9.95 -1.67
N THR A 287 11.49 8.99 -1.59
CA THR A 287 10.40 8.82 -2.57
C THR A 287 9.25 9.80 -2.35
N ILE A 288 9.12 10.32 -1.12
CA ILE A 288 8.09 11.28 -0.71
C ILE A 288 8.62 12.72 -0.87
N VAL A 289 9.89 12.95 -0.54
CA VAL A 289 10.55 14.26 -0.54
C VAL A 289 11.36 14.42 -1.82
N THR A 290 10.66 14.77 -2.89
CA THR A 290 11.21 15.08 -4.22
C THR A 290 11.40 16.60 -4.37
N PRO A 291 12.11 17.08 -5.40
CA PRO A 291 12.23 18.52 -5.65
C PRO A 291 10.88 19.26 -5.71
N GLN A 292 9.82 18.60 -6.19
CA GLN A 292 8.49 19.16 -6.35
C GLN A 292 7.69 19.19 -5.04
N THR A 293 7.85 18.18 -4.19
CA THR A 293 7.07 18.02 -2.95
C THR A 293 7.78 18.57 -1.71
N ARG A 294 9.11 18.78 -1.78
CA ARG A 294 9.97 19.16 -0.66
C ARG A 294 9.44 20.31 0.19
N SER A 295 9.15 21.45 -0.45
CA SER A 295 8.68 22.65 0.27
C SER A 295 7.37 22.39 0.99
N TYR A 296 6.48 21.63 0.36
CA TYR A 296 5.17 21.30 0.92
C TYR A 296 5.30 20.34 2.11
N PHE A 297 6.07 19.26 1.95
CA PHE A 297 6.37 18.32 3.02
C PHE A 297 6.98 19.01 4.26
N PHE A 298 7.89 19.96 4.03
CA PHE A 298 8.50 20.75 5.09
C PHE A 298 7.51 21.62 5.85
N ASN A 299 6.57 22.24 5.14
CA ASN A 299 5.51 23.03 5.77
C ASN A 299 4.60 22.16 6.64
N GLU A 300 4.25 20.97 6.17
CA GLU A 300 3.46 19.99 6.92
C GLU A 300 4.20 19.49 8.17
N MET A 301 5.50 19.20 8.07
CA MET A 301 6.34 18.77 9.20
C MET A 301 6.62 19.87 10.23
N ASP A 302 6.84 21.09 9.76
CA ASP A 302 7.10 22.25 10.63
C ASP A 302 5.86 22.63 11.44
N GLY A 303 4.66 22.29 10.94
CA GLY A 303 3.41 22.48 11.66
C GLY A 303 2.84 23.88 11.49
N LEU A 304 2.62 24.31 10.24
CA LEU A 304 1.75 25.46 9.97
C LEU A 304 0.32 25.23 10.52
N GLU A 305 -0.07 23.96 10.66
CA GLU A 305 -1.26 23.48 11.35
C GLU A 305 -0.88 22.69 12.63
N ASN A 306 -1.83 22.47 13.53
CA ASN A 306 -1.57 21.78 14.80
C ASN A 306 -1.19 20.30 14.59
N ASN A 307 0.07 19.95 14.88
CA ASN A 307 0.61 18.60 14.79
C ASN A 307 0.83 17.94 16.16
N ASP A 308 0.21 18.46 17.21
CA ASP A 308 0.30 17.89 18.56
C ASP A 308 -0.13 16.42 18.55
N GLY A 309 0.62 15.59 19.28
CA GLY A 309 0.44 14.15 19.41
C GLY A 309 0.94 13.32 18.22
N ILE A 310 1.51 13.93 17.18
CA ILE A 310 2.07 13.20 16.03
C ILE A 310 3.53 12.81 16.28
N PHE A 311 3.80 11.50 16.29
CA PHE A 311 5.13 10.92 16.37
C PHE A 311 5.57 10.37 15.00
N VAL A 312 6.45 11.07 14.30
CA VAL A 312 6.91 10.68 12.97
C VAL A 312 8.13 9.76 13.06
N VAL A 313 8.11 8.63 12.35
CA VAL A 313 9.29 7.80 12.11
C VAL A 313 9.50 7.68 10.62
N ALA A 314 10.58 8.25 10.12
CA ALA A 314 10.97 8.13 8.73
C ALA A 314 12.15 7.18 8.55
N SER A 315 12.26 6.53 7.39
CA SER A 315 13.47 5.80 7.00
C SER A 315 14.04 6.30 5.68
N THR A 316 15.36 6.14 5.52
CA THR A 316 16.05 6.40 4.25
C THR A 316 17.22 5.45 4.07
N ASN A 317 17.51 5.07 2.82
CA ASN A 317 18.73 4.34 2.48
C ASN A 317 19.88 5.29 2.10
N PHE A 318 19.59 6.58 1.83
CA PHE A 318 20.53 7.52 1.25
C PHE A 318 20.57 8.83 2.04
N LEU A 319 21.10 8.80 3.27
CA LEU A 319 21.16 10.00 4.11
C LEU A 319 21.88 11.18 3.42
N ASP A 320 22.93 10.90 2.66
CA ASP A 320 23.74 11.94 2.00
C ASP A 320 23.02 12.58 0.79
N ARG A 321 22.03 11.88 0.22
CA ARG A 321 21.17 12.40 -0.87
C ARG A 321 19.94 13.11 -0.33
N LEU A 322 19.63 12.91 0.94
CA LEU A 322 18.49 13.53 1.60
C LEU A 322 18.72 15.04 1.72
N ASP A 323 17.65 15.79 1.55
CA ASP A 323 17.74 17.24 1.63
C ASP A 323 18.37 17.72 2.97
N PRO A 324 19.37 18.62 2.93
CA PRO A 324 19.98 19.15 4.15
C PRO A 324 18.98 19.82 5.10
N GLY A 325 17.88 20.37 4.59
CA GLY A 325 16.80 20.93 5.42
C GLY A 325 16.03 19.86 6.18
N LEU A 326 16.04 18.61 5.75
CA LEU A 326 15.42 17.49 6.46
C LEU A 326 16.39 16.80 7.41
N SER A 327 17.66 16.64 7.00
CA SER A 327 18.67 16.01 7.84
C SER A 327 19.27 16.95 8.87
N LYS A 328 19.53 18.22 8.58
CA LYS A 328 20.32 19.10 9.48
C LYS A 328 19.48 20.06 10.32
N ARG A 329 18.20 20.28 9.99
CA ARG A 329 17.37 21.27 10.69
C ARG A 329 16.75 20.68 11.97
N PRO A 330 17.00 21.27 13.14
CA PRO A 330 16.29 20.92 14.39
C PRO A 330 14.77 21.12 14.24
N SER A 331 13.92 20.40 15.00
CA SER A 331 12.44 20.44 14.99
C SER A 331 11.73 19.52 13.97
N ARG A 332 12.44 18.92 13.01
CA ARG A 332 11.88 17.94 12.05
C ARG A 332 12.19 16.52 12.46
N PHE A 333 13.47 16.15 12.46
CA PHE A 333 13.97 14.87 12.95
C PHE A 333 14.98 15.12 14.06
N ASP A 334 14.49 15.15 15.30
CA ASP A 334 15.27 15.51 16.48
C ASP A 334 16.27 14.41 16.87
N ARG A 335 16.01 13.17 16.46
CA ARG A 335 16.92 12.04 16.65
C ARG A 335 17.09 11.24 15.37
N LYS A 336 18.31 10.75 15.18
CA LYS A 336 18.70 9.91 14.05
C LYS A 336 19.31 8.64 14.56
N TYR A 337 18.93 7.51 13.98
CA TYR A 337 19.46 6.21 14.31
C TYR A 337 20.12 5.62 13.07
N LEU A 338 21.42 5.36 13.19
CA LEU A 338 22.20 4.66 12.19
C LEU A 338 21.96 3.16 12.33
N PHE A 339 21.62 2.52 11.22
CA PHE A 339 21.55 1.07 11.04
C PHE A 339 22.70 0.65 10.14
N PRO A 340 23.91 0.40 10.70
CA PRO A 340 25.08 0.04 9.92
C PRO A 340 24.98 -1.39 9.39
N LEU A 341 25.98 -1.82 8.62
CA LEU A 341 26.18 -3.24 8.34
C LEU A 341 26.39 -4.01 9.66
N PRO A 342 25.85 -5.23 9.80
CA PRO A 342 25.94 -5.98 11.04
C PRO A 342 27.38 -6.36 11.37
N ASN A 343 27.75 -6.18 12.62
CA ASN A 343 29.03 -6.62 13.14
C ASN A 343 29.08 -8.17 13.27
N GLU A 344 30.24 -8.74 13.58
CA GLU A 344 30.40 -10.20 13.67
C GLU A 344 29.48 -10.84 14.72
N HIS A 345 29.21 -10.15 15.83
CA HIS A 345 28.29 -10.65 16.85
C HIS A 345 26.85 -10.70 16.32
N GLU A 346 26.37 -9.63 15.69
CA GLU A 346 25.04 -9.55 15.09
C GLU A 346 24.84 -10.57 13.96
N ARG A 347 25.85 -10.77 13.11
CA ARG A 347 25.84 -11.83 12.08
C ARG A 347 25.81 -13.22 12.70
N THR A 348 26.51 -13.44 13.82
CA THR A 348 26.44 -14.70 14.58
C THR A 348 25.03 -14.94 15.11
N LEU A 349 24.40 -13.93 15.70
CA LEU A 349 23.00 -14.00 16.14
C LEU A 349 22.04 -14.32 14.98
N TYR A 350 22.30 -13.77 13.79
CA TYR A 350 21.50 -14.06 12.60
C TYR A 350 21.66 -15.52 12.14
N CYS A 351 22.89 -16.07 12.23
CA CYS A 351 23.13 -17.49 11.96
C CYS A 351 22.44 -18.39 13.00
N GLU A 352 22.43 -17.99 14.27
CA GLU A 352 21.70 -18.69 15.34
C GLU A 352 20.19 -18.67 15.10
N TYR A 353 19.64 -17.55 14.62
CA TYR A 353 18.24 -17.47 14.20
C TYR A 353 17.92 -18.50 13.11
N TRP A 354 18.75 -18.62 12.08
CA TRP A 354 18.59 -19.63 11.03
C TRP A 354 18.73 -21.06 11.55
N ARG A 355 19.68 -21.30 12.47
CA ARG A 355 19.83 -22.59 13.14
C ARG A 355 18.55 -23.00 13.88
N HIS A 356 17.96 -22.08 14.64
CA HIS A 356 16.68 -22.32 15.31
C HIS A 356 15.53 -22.57 14.33
N LYS A 357 15.44 -21.76 13.27
CA LYS A 357 14.43 -21.92 12.21
C LYS A 357 14.51 -23.28 11.51
N LEU A 358 15.71 -23.82 11.36
CA LEU A 358 15.97 -25.11 10.70
C LEU A 358 15.99 -26.30 11.67
N SER A 359 15.81 -26.08 12.98
CA SER A 359 15.96 -27.13 14.01
C SER A 359 15.00 -28.32 13.84
N HIS A 360 13.85 -28.12 13.19
CA HIS A 360 12.89 -29.19 12.87
C HIS A 360 13.21 -29.97 11.60
N ASN A 361 14.18 -29.50 10.79
CA ASN A 361 14.55 -30.16 9.54
C ASN A 361 15.69 -31.15 9.79
N ALA A 362 15.34 -32.43 9.98
CA ALA A 362 16.30 -33.50 10.23
C ALA A 362 17.30 -33.74 9.08
N ALA A 363 16.99 -33.27 7.85
CA ALA A 363 17.90 -33.40 6.71
C ALA A 363 19.10 -32.44 6.80
N ILE A 364 19.03 -31.39 7.63
CA ILE A 364 20.05 -30.34 7.68
C ILE A 364 20.77 -30.38 9.02
N VAL A 365 22.04 -30.79 8.98
CA VAL A 365 22.91 -30.84 10.16
C VAL A 365 23.54 -29.46 10.40
N PHE A 366 22.98 -28.68 11.34
CA PHE A 366 23.44 -27.32 11.67
C PHE A 366 23.87 -27.20 13.14
N PRO A 367 25.10 -27.62 13.51
CA PRO A 367 25.60 -27.47 14.88
C PRO A 367 25.97 -26.02 15.19
N ALA A 368 25.83 -25.61 16.47
CA ALA A 368 26.05 -24.23 16.92
C ALA A 368 27.43 -23.65 16.56
N LYS A 369 28.46 -24.50 16.47
CA LYS A 369 29.82 -24.07 16.08
C LYS A 369 29.93 -23.50 14.66
N LEU A 370 28.96 -23.78 13.76
CA LEU A 370 28.94 -23.20 12.42
C LEU A 370 28.55 -21.72 12.42
N CYS A 371 27.74 -21.27 13.39
CA CYS A 371 27.29 -19.88 13.45
C CYS A 371 28.43 -18.85 13.53
N PRO A 372 29.42 -18.98 14.44
CA PRO A 372 30.57 -18.07 14.46
C PRO A 372 31.47 -18.24 13.24
N ALA A 373 31.63 -19.45 12.69
CA ALA A 373 32.43 -19.67 11.49
C ALA A 373 31.81 -18.97 10.26
N MET A 374 30.50 -19.11 10.05
CA MET A 374 29.74 -18.43 8.99
C MET A 374 29.86 -16.91 9.13
N SER A 375 29.77 -16.40 10.37
CA SER A 375 29.90 -14.96 10.62
C SER A 375 31.28 -14.39 10.25
N ARG A 376 32.37 -15.14 10.50
CA ARG A 376 33.75 -14.71 10.17
C ARG A 376 33.99 -14.59 8.68
N ILE A 377 33.32 -15.41 7.87
CA ILE A 377 33.44 -15.37 6.41
C ILE A 377 32.43 -14.45 5.72
N THR A 378 31.58 -13.74 6.46
CA THR A 378 30.62 -12.78 5.87
C THR A 378 30.81 -11.32 6.32
N PRO A 379 32.04 -10.79 6.46
CA PRO A 379 32.22 -9.37 6.72
C PRO A 379 31.69 -8.56 5.53
N GLY A 380 31.06 -7.42 5.80
CA GLY A 380 30.46 -6.56 4.78
C GLY A 380 29.03 -6.95 4.34
N PHE A 381 28.52 -8.11 4.75
CA PHE A 381 27.18 -8.54 4.36
C PHE A 381 26.12 -7.83 5.19
N SER A 382 25.06 -7.32 4.54
CA SER A 382 23.81 -6.93 5.24
C SER A 382 23.04 -8.18 5.69
N PHE A 383 22.01 -8.01 6.54
CA PHE A 383 21.14 -9.14 6.88
C PHE A 383 20.38 -9.67 5.65
N ALA A 384 20.10 -8.83 4.65
CA ALA A 384 19.51 -9.28 3.39
C ALA A 384 20.47 -10.16 2.57
N PHE A 385 21.76 -9.80 2.50
CA PHE A 385 22.77 -10.65 1.86
C PHE A 385 22.99 -11.97 2.61
N LEU A 386 22.99 -11.94 3.95
CA LEU A 386 23.02 -13.17 4.74
C LEU A 386 21.79 -14.04 4.49
N GLN A 387 20.61 -13.43 4.42
CA GLN A 387 19.37 -14.13 4.07
C GLN A 387 19.49 -14.84 2.72
N GLU A 388 19.98 -14.14 1.70
CA GLU A 388 20.18 -14.71 0.36
C GLU A 388 21.16 -15.87 0.39
N CYS A 389 22.30 -15.71 1.09
CA CYS A 389 23.29 -16.77 1.24
C CYS A 389 22.67 -18.04 1.86
N PHE A 390 21.88 -17.89 2.93
CA PHE A 390 21.17 -19.02 3.53
C PHE A 390 20.14 -19.63 2.57
N VAL A 391 19.32 -18.82 1.91
CA VAL A 391 18.29 -19.32 0.98
C VAL A 391 18.91 -20.07 -0.19
N ALA A 392 19.92 -19.50 -0.85
CA ALA A 392 20.64 -20.13 -1.95
C ALA A 392 21.28 -21.45 -1.50
N THR A 393 21.96 -21.45 -0.35
CA THR A 393 22.55 -22.66 0.24
C THR A 393 21.51 -23.75 0.43
N LEU A 394 20.36 -23.43 1.04
CA LEU A 394 19.31 -24.39 1.32
C LEU A 394 18.66 -24.95 0.05
N LEU A 395 18.53 -24.14 -1.00
CA LEU A 395 17.99 -24.59 -2.28
C LEU A 395 18.94 -25.56 -3.00
N ILE A 396 20.25 -25.33 -2.94
CA ILE A 396 21.27 -26.24 -3.50
C ILE A 396 21.22 -27.57 -2.78
N LEU A 397 21.23 -27.54 -1.44
CA LEU A 397 21.12 -28.74 -0.61
C LEU A 397 19.83 -29.52 -0.89
N ALA A 398 18.70 -28.81 -1.08
CA ALA A 398 17.41 -29.45 -1.37
C ALA A 398 17.36 -30.13 -2.75
N ARG A 399 18.16 -29.66 -3.71
CA ARG A 399 18.25 -30.25 -5.05
C ARG A 399 19.30 -31.36 -5.16
N GLY A 400 20.22 -31.45 -4.20
CA GLY A 400 21.37 -32.36 -4.26
C GLY A 400 22.40 -31.96 -5.32
N GLU A 401 22.46 -30.67 -5.67
CA GLU A 401 23.39 -30.09 -6.65
C GLU A 401 24.76 -29.76 -6.01
N ASP A 402 25.25 -30.60 -5.09
CA ASP A 402 26.54 -30.38 -4.43
C ASP A 402 27.68 -30.70 -5.44
N ASP A 403 28.19 -29.68 -6.13
CA ASP A 403 29.34 -29.81 -7.03
C ASP A 403 30.61 -30.05 -6.17
N ASP A 404 31.14 -31.28 -6.19
CA ASP A 404 32.38 -31.71 -5.53
C ASP A 404 33.64 -30.89 -5.90
N ALA A 405 33.53 -29.89 -6.78
CA ALA A 405 34.62 -29.12 -7.36
C ALA A 405 35.39 -28.23 -6.37
N TYR A 406 34.89 -28.01 -5.15
CA TYR A 406 35.50 -27.10 -4.16
C TYR A 406 36.08 -27.78 -2.90
N ALA A 407 36.19 -29.11 -2.88
CA ALA A 407 36.65 -29.89 -1.73
C ALA A 407 38.14 -29.68 -1.30
N ALA A 408 38.88 -28.72 -1.86
CA ALA A 408 40.33 -28.64 -1.66
C ALA A 408 40.93 -27.22 -1.68
N ARG A 409 40.47 -26.31 -0.82
CA ARG A 409 41.26 -25.12 -0.42
C ARG A 409 40.93 -24.72 1.03
N GLY A 410 41.61 -25.33 1.99
CA GLY A 410 41.59 -24.88 3.39
C GLY A 410 43.00 -24.46 3.80
N ASP A 411 43.18 -23.18 4.11
CA ASP A 411 44.35 -22.66 4.83
C ASP A 411 43.83 -22.18 6.20
N GLY A 412 44.16 -22.93 7.28
CA GLY A 412 43.92 -22.55 8.69
C GLY A 412 42.57 -22.94 9.32
N ASP A 413 42.62 -23.22 10.64
CA ASP A 413 41.60 -23.40 11.72
C ASP A 413 40.24 -24.13 11.47
N ASP A 414 39.84 -24.40 10.24
CA ASP A 414 38.50 -24.91 9.87
C ASP A 414 38.46 -26.42 9.53
N GLU A 415 39.53 -27.18 9.77
CA GLU A 415 39.63 -28.63 9.44
C GLU A 415 38.46 -29.48 9.97
N GLY A 416 37.86 -29.07 11.09
CA GLY A 416 36.73 -29.78 11.70
C GLY A 416 35.34 -29.40 11.17
N LEU A 417 35.25 -28.44 10.25
CA LEU A 417 33.99 -27.90 9.70
C LEU A 417 33.66 -28.45 8.31
N GLU A 418 34.66 -28.82 7.50
CA GLU A 418 34.47 -29.35 6.14
C GLU A 418 33.59 -30.61 6.08
N LYS A 419 33.47 -31.34 7.19
CA LYS A 419 32.57 -32.49 7.30
C LYS A 419 31.08 -32.14 7.24
N TYR A 420 30.70 -30.88 7.44
CA TYR A 420 29.30 -30.44 7.34
C TYR A 420 29.01 -29.94 5.93
N GLU A 421 28.09 -30.60 5.24
CA GLU A 421 27.63 -30.21 3.90
C GLU A 421 27.13 -28.76 3.86
N LEU A 422 26.31 -28.39 4.84
CA LEU A 422 25.82 -27.02 5.01
C LEU A 422 26.95 -25.98 5.05
N TRP A 423 28.07 -26.29 5.71
CA TRP A 423 29.22 -25.38 5.78
C TRP A 423 29.89 -25.19 4.42
N ARG A 424 30.15 -26.29 3.70
CA ARG A 424 30.82 -26.26 2.40
C ARG A 424 30.03 -25.42 1.39
N VAL A 425 28.73 -25.70 1.28
CA VAL A 425 27.82 -24.97 0.36
C VAL A 425 27.70 -23.51 0.77
N PHE A 426 27.50 -23.23 2.07
CA PHE A 426 27.38 -21.85 2.56
C PHE A 426 28.64 -21.03 2.27
N ARG A 427 29.84 -21.60 2.51
CA ARG A 427 31.10 -20.92 2.21
C ARG A 427 31.20 -20.57 0.73
N GLN A 428 30.88 -21.53 -0.14
CA GLN A 428 30.89 -21.29 -1.59
C GLN A 428 29.91 -20.18 -1.99
N GLN A 429 28.68 -20.19 -1.45
CA GLN A 429 27.70 -19.14 -1.73
C GLN A 429 28.12 -17.78 -1.19
N ALA A 430 28.74 -17.72 -0.01
CA ALA A 430 29.29 -16.49 0.54
C ALA A 430 30.39 -15.90 -0.35
N ASP A 431 31.27 -16.74 -0.92
CA ASP A 431 32.32 -16.28 -1.84
C ASP A 431 31.77 -15.80 -3.19
N ILE A 432 30.69 -16.40 -3.70
CA ILE A 432 29.99 -15.95 -4.91
C ILE A 432 29.36 -14.58 -4.66
N LEU A 433 28.54 -14.46 -3.63
CA LEU A 433 27.86 -13.21 -3.28
C LEU A 433 28.84 -12.08 -2.98
N ARG A 434 29.99 -12.37 -2.34
CA ARG A 434 31.01 -11.33 -2.08
C ARG A 434 31.54 -10.72 -3.37
N LYS A 435 31.84 -11.54 -4.38
CA LYS A 435 32.32 -11.06 -5.69
C LYS A 435 31.28 -10.21 -6.41
N GLU A 436 30.00 -10.52 -6.25
CA GLU A 436 28.91 -9.71 -6.79
C GLU A 436 28.82 -8.34 -6.09
N VAL A 437 28.87 -8.32 -4.76
CA VAL A 437 28.88 -7.06 -3.97
C VAL A 437 30.05 -6.17 -4.36
N GLU A 438 31.27 -6.71 -4.42
CA GLU A 438 32.47 -5.97 -4.82
C GLU A 438 32.36 -5.44 -6.26
N GLY A 439 31.74 -6.20 -7.16
CA GLY A 439 31.47 -5.79 -8.54
C GLY A 439 30.44 -4.67 -8.67
N GLU A 440 29.35 -4.75 -7.90
CA GLU A 440 28.28 -3.74 -7.88
C GLU A 440 28.74 -2.42 -7.25
N GLU A 441 29.48 -2.47 -6.15
CA GLU A 441 30.05 -1.27 -5.51
C GLU A 441 31.01 -0.54 -6.45
N GLY A 442 31.82 -1.28 -7.21
CA GLY A 442 32.70 -0.72 -8.24
C GLY A 442 31.94 -0.02 -9.38
N GLN A 443 30.82 -0.60 -9.82
CA GLN A 443 29.96 0.00 -10.86
C GLN A 443 29.20 1.23 -10.35
N GLN A 444 28.68 1.20 -9.12
CA GLN A 444 27.98 2.34 -8.52
C GLN A 444 28.93 3.52 -8.30
N GLN A 445 30.16 3.28 -7.84
CA GLN A 445 31.17 4.33 -7.72
C GLN A 445 31.55 4.94 -9.08
N GLN A 446 31.69 4.12 -10.14
CA GLN A 446 31.92 4.61 -11.50
C GLN A 446 30.75 5.45 -12.04
N GLN A 447 29.51 5.00 -11.88
CA GLN A 447 28.32 5.76 -12.30
C GLN A 447 28.19 7.08 -11.53
N GLN A 448 28.49 7.07 -10.23
CA GLN A 448 28.46 8.27 -9.41
C GLN A 448 29.54 9.28 -9.82
N GLN A 449 30.75 8.79 -10.16
CA GLN A 449 31.83 9.63 -10.69
C GLN A 449 31.49 10.20 -12.07
N GLN A 450 30.80 9.42 -12.93
CA GLN A 450 30.30 9.89 -14.22
C GLN A 450 29.21 10.96 -14.09
N GLN A 451 28.25 10.78 -13.17
CA GLN A 451 27.21 11.78 -12.91
C GLN A 451 27.77 13.08 -12.32
N LEU A 452 28.78 13.00 -11.44
CA LEU A 452 29.48 14.17 -10.91
C LEU A 452 30.27 14.91 -12.01
N MET A 453 30.91 14.18 -12.94
CA MET A 453 31.60 14.80 -14.09
C MET A 453 30.64 15.45 -15.09
N GLN A 454 29.45 14.88 -15.30
CA GLN A 454 28.41 15.48 -16.16
C GLN A 454 27.71 16.68 -15.50
N GLY A 455 27.58 16.70 -14.17
CA GLY A 455 27.04 17.82 -13.40
C GLY A 455 27.99 19.02 -13.26
N ALA A 456 29.30 18.82 -13.40
CA ALA A 456 30.31 19.87 -13.29
C ALA A 456 30.56 20.64 -14.61
N GLY A 457 29.88 20.28 -15.71
CA GLY A 457 30.07 20.89 -17.04
C GLY A 457 29.29 22.17 -17.34
N TRP A 458 28.52 22.71 -16.39
CA TRP A 458 27.72 23.94 -16.58
C TRP A 458 28.25 25.07 -15.72
N GLY A 459 29.40 25.61 -16.10
CA GLY A 459 30.00 26.72 -15.38
C GLY A 459 31.19 27.31 -16.10
N GLU A 460 30.99 27.81 -17.32
CA GLU A 460 31.66 28.97 -17.91
C GLU A 460 31.34 29.05 -19.41
N GLU A 461 30.38 29.90 -19.77
CA GLU A 461 30.56 30.85 -20.88
C GLU A 461 29.45 31.90 -20.82
N GLY A 462 29.87 33.16 -20.70
CA GLY A 462 29.02 34.30 -20.47
C GLY A 462 28.31 34.80 -21.72
N GLY A 463 27.05 35.18 -21.52
CA GLY A 463 26.44 36.42 -22.02
C GLY A 463 26.46 36.69 -23.53
N GLN A 464 25.29 36.58 -24.16
CA GLN A 464 24.66 37.70 -24.89
C GLN A 464 23.20 37.40 -25.18
N GLY A 465 22.38 38.44 -25.13
CA GLY A 465 20.93 38.33 -24.98
C GLY A 465 20.11 38.22 -26.26
N SER A 466 18.81 38.36 -26.02
CA SER A 466 17.77 38.79 -26.95
C SER A 466 17.06 37.74 -27.83
N THR A 467 15.75 37.69 -27.58
CA THR A 467 14.62 37.56 -28.53
C THR A 467 14.44 36.24 -29.29
N TYR A 468 13.43 35.48 -28.85
CA TYR A 468 12.74 34.49 -29.68
C TYR A 468 11.81 35.20 -30.66
N ALA A 469 12.19 35.22 -31.94
CA ALA A 469 11.30 35.47 -33.06
C ALA A 469 11.04 34.15 -33.79
N ALA A 470 9.77 33.87 -34.05
CA ALA A 470 9.29 32.74 -34.82
C ALA A 470 9.81 32.77 -36.28
N ARG A 471 10.16 31.60 -36.82
CA ARG A 471 10.06 31.31 -38.26
C ARG A 471 10.10 29.80 -38.51
N GLY A 472 9.14 29.36 -39.32
CA GLY A 472 8.96 27.97 -39.74
C GLY A 472 10.00 27.50 -40.77
N GLY A 473 10.04 26.18 -40.92
CA GLY A 473 10.76 25.46 -41.96
C GLY A 473 10.26 24.03 -42.03
N GLU A 474 9.83 23.62 -43.22
CA GLU A 474 9.32 22.29 -43.60
C GLU A 474 10.34 21.15 -43.40
N PRO A 475 9.88 19.88 -43.34
CA PRO A 475 10.74 18.75 -43.01
C PRO A 475 11.44 18.20 -44.26
N THR A 476 12.75 17.96 -44.13
CA THR A 476 13.50 17.17 -45.12
C THR A 476 13.70 15.75 -44.62
N ASP A 477 13.21 14.83 -45.44
CA ASP A 477 13.31 13.39 -45.34
C ASP A 477 14.75 12.94 -45.63
N LYS A 478 15.33 12.09 -44.78
CA LYS A 478 16.52 11.27 -45.09
C LYS A 478 16.68 10.11 -44.12
N HIS A 479 16.23 8.96 -44.60
CA HIS A 479 16.60 7.58 -44.27
C HIS A 479 17.76 7.33 -43.29
N THR A 480 17.50 6.50 -42.29
CA THR A 480 18.47 5.53 -41.80
C THR A 480 17.77 4.18 -41.57
N ARG A 481 18.14 3.20 -42.40
CA ARG A 481 17.74 1.79 -42.31
C ARG A 481 18.32 1.19 -41.04
N VAL A 482 17.51 0.48 -40.26
CA VAL A 482 17.98 -0.49 -39.26
C VAL A 482 17.39 -1.86 -39.57
N HIS A 483 18.27 -2.86 -39.51
CA HIS A 483 18.08 -4.27 -39.83
C HIS A 483 16.89 -4.91 -39.10
N ARG A 484 16.13 -5.71 -39.83
CA ARG A 484 15.08 -6.59 -39.31
C ARG A 484 15.63 -8.01 -39.28
N GLU A 485 16.16 -8.44 -38.14
CA GLU A 485 16.46 -9.85 -37.88
C GLU A 485 15.20 -10.56 -37.37
N GLN A 486 14.94 -11.72 -37.95
CA GLN A 486 13.79 -12.58 -37.72
C GLN A 486 13.92 -13.28 -36.36
N TRP A 487 12.90 -13.15 -35.51
CA TRP A 487 12.68 -14.09 -34.41
C TRP A 487 11.63 -15.10 -34.83
N SER A 488 12.04 -16.36 -34.95
CA SER A 488 11.18 -17.52 -35.09
C SER A 488 10.48 -17.81 -33.77
N ALA A 489 9.16 -17.60 -33.73
CA ALA A 489 8.32 -18.04 -32.62
C ALA A 489 8.11 -19.55 -32.71
N ASN A 490 8.66 -20.29 -31.73
CA ASN A 490 8.30 -21.68 -31.47
C ASN A 490 6.89 -21.67 -30.83
N SER A 491 5.89 -22.00 -31.64
CA SER A 491 4.48 -22.07 -31.27
C SER A 491 4.15 -23.43 -30.69
N ASP A 492 3.98 -23.53 -29.37
CA ASP A 492 3.32 -24.70 -28.76
C ASP A 492 2.61 -24.38 -27.43
N ALA A 493 1.76 -23.35 -27.47
CA ALA A 493 0.74 -23.12 -26.46
C ALA A 493 -0.52 -22.60 -27.16
N GLY A 494 -1.33 -23.53 -27.69
CA GLY A 494 -2.60 -23.22 -28.32
C GLY A 494 -3.57 -22.56 -27.34
N LEU A 495 -3.93 -21.31 -27.61
CA LEU A 495 -5.14 -20.71 -27.04
C LEU A 495 -6.36 -21.45 -27.63
N PRO A 496 -7.40 -21.76 -26.85
CA PRO A 496 -8.59 -22.39 -27.38
C PRO A 496 -9.32 -21.46 -28.36
N ASP A 497 -9.80 -22.04 -29.46
CA ASP A 497 -10.60 -21.38 -30.49
C ASP A 497 -11.93 -20.88 -29.92
N LEU A 498 -12.01 -19.56 -29.72
CA LEU A 498 -13.15 -18.88 -29.10
C LEU A 498 -14.36 -18.74 -30.04
N GLU A 499 -14.28 -19.16 -31.31
CA GLU A 499 -15.38 -19.01 -32.28
C GLU A 499 -16.45 -20.13 -32.19
N ARG A 500 -16.27 -21.15 -31.34
CA ARG A 500 -17.20 -22.31 -31.27
C ARG A 500 -18.21 -22.33 -30.12
N LEU A 501 -18.28 -21.32 -29.26
CA LEU A 501 -19.29 -21.27 -28.19
C LEU A 501 -20.54 -20.49 -28.62
N ARG A 502 -21.43 -21.13 -29.38
CA ARG A 502 -22.84 -20.70 -29.47
C ARG A 502 -23.56 -21.16 -28.21
N VAL A 503 -23.78 -20.25 -27.27
CA VAL A 503 -24.68 -20.48 -26.13
C VAL A 503 -26.10 -20.59 -26.67
N LYS A 504 -26.74 -21.75 -26.48
CA LYS A 504 -28.19 -21.88 -26.65
C LYS A 504 -28.85 -21.24 -25.43
N ASP A 505 -29.75 -20.29 -25.66
CA ASP A 505 -30.60 -19.71 -24.62
C ASP A 505 -31.44 -20.82 -23.98
N GLY A 506 -31.16 -21.07 -22.71
CA GLY A 506 -31.81 -22.09 -21.89
C GLY A 506 -31.35 -21.95 -20.45
N VAL A 507 -32.05 -21.08 -19.72
CA VAL A 507 -32.12 -20.91 -18.25
C VAL A 507 -31.17 -21.84 -17.47
N LEU A 508 -30.02 -21.31 -17.03
CA LEU A 508 -29.16 -22.01 -16.08
C LEU A 508 -29.75 -21.90 -14.66
N PRO A 509 -29.86 -23.00 -13.89
CA PRO A 509 -30.37 -22.96 -12.53
C PRO A 509 -29.35 -22.31 -11.58
N ALA A 510 -29.86 -21.69 -10.50
CA ALA A 510 -29.03 -21.10 -9.44
C ALA A 510 -28.23 -22.19 -8.71
N LEU A 511 -26.91 -22.02 -8.61
CA LEU A 511 -26.03 -22.85 -7.79
C LEU A 511 -25.82 -22.20 -6.42
N GLN A 512 -26.23 -22.90 -5.36
CA GLN A 512 -26.00 -22.52 -3.96
C GLN A 512 -24.58 -22.91 -3.52
N TYR A 513 -23.75 -21.94 -3.11
CA TYR A 513 -22.48 -22.20 -2.42
C TYR A 513 -22.13 -21.11 -1.39
N PRO A 514 -21.38 -21.46 -0.33
CA PRO A 514 -21.24 -20.67 0.89
C PRO A 514 -20.29 -19.48 0.73
N SER A 515 -20.69 -18.39 1.36
CA SER A 515 -20.14 -17.04 1.26
C SER A 515 -18.77 -16.86 1.93
N VAL A 516 -17.78 -16.41 1.15
CA VAL A 516 -16.81 -15.40 1.61
C VAL A 516 -16.86 -14.28 0.57
N LYS A 517 -17.71 -13.27 0.79
CA LYS A 517 -17.83 -12.10 -0.08
C LYS A 517 -16.68 -11.14 0.25
N SER A 518 -15.70 -11.01 -0.64
CA SER A 518 -14.73 -9.90 -0.61
C SER A 518 -15.27 -8.72 -1.42
N GLU A 519 -15.37 -7.54 -0.80
CA GLU A 519 -15.71 -6.30 -1.52
C GLU A 519 -14.53 -5.85 -2.40
N TYR A 520 -14.83 -5.47 -3.64
CA TYR A 520 -13.88 -4.89 -4.60
C TYR A 520 -14.06 -3.37 -4.65
N ILE A 521 -12.99 -2.62 -4.39
CA ILE A 521 -12.92 -1.17 -4.68
C ILE A 521 -12.31 -1.03 -6.08
N ASN A 522 -13.09 -0.51 -7.02
CA ASN A 522 -12.62 -0.29 -8.38
C ASN A 522 -11.71 0.95 -8.45
N SER A 523 -10.43 0.76 -8.71
CA SER A 523 -9.48 1.86 -8.97
C SER A 523 -9.81 2.62 -10.25
N ALA A 524 -10.40 1.99 -11.26
CA ALA A 524 -10.74 2.62 -12.54
C ALA A 524 -11.97 3.53 -12.47
N ALA A 525 -12.79 3.44 -11.42
CA ALA A 525 -13.92 4.36 -11.22
C ALA A 525 -13.47 5.73 -10.65
N PHE A 526 -12.25 5.81 -10.11
CA PHE A 526 -11.66 7.06 -9.63
C PHE A 526 -10.92 7.83 -10.74
N ASP A 527 -10.34 7.12 -11.72
CA ASP A 527 -9.57 7.73 -12.82
C ASP A 527 -10.40 8.55 -13.84
N TYR A 528 -11.73 8.55 -13.73
CA TYR A 528 -12.62 9.30 -14.63
C TYR A 528 -13.42 10.44 -13.97
N ARG A 529 -13.04 10.87 -12.76
CA ARG A 529 -13.41 12.19 -12.22
C ARG A 529 -12.14 13.00 -11.92
N LEU A 530 -11.42 13.33 -12.99
CA LEU A 530 -10.41 14.39 -13.03
C LEU A 530 -10.79 15.41 -14.09
#